data_AF-A0A7C1YKN2-F1
#
_entry.id   AF-A0A7C1YKN2-F1
#
_cell.length_a   1.000
_cell.length_b   1.000
_cell.length_c   1.000
_cell.angle_alpha   90.00
_cell.angle_beta   90.00
_cell.angle_gamma   90.00
#
_symmetry.space_group_name_H-M   'P 1'
#
loop_
_entity.id
_entity.type
_entity.pdbx_description
1 polymer ?
#
loop_
_entity_poly.entity_id
_entity_poly.type
_entity_poly.pdbx_seq_one_letter_code
_entity_poly.pdbx_strand_id
1 'polypeptide(L)'
;MTGRRHPLSLLALLGCLWLGGCALPGLQHNRATEAQAEPDELEVMAERYQALQKKLRKLAADAPGRATLERQAASYLAEFEELALNRARGHERNHELLAAVQVLNGALERLPSKRLQALRNELNSRRLQELQALAWQEEIADTRHLMEISDILSMRAQLAELTPKERKTLARADQQLELAAQALKGCAREALDAGRPDIAGRCADLAGALAGESYIAEERARIRARLAEKPAAKAKKATKTLPGGRREVRQLRLRLHLQVRQGELLKAHETLQRLIGIEGETPQFRELKTAIDNAIAARVEELAERANRFYREQEYTKARDAWRELLRYDPDNSEARAALERAEKILHKLEELKQQQGESRSLGPDTRQTSEGQGARDNGDTR
;
A
#
# COMPACT_ATOMS: atom_id res chain seq x y z
N MET A 1 -15.31 55.91 -52.34
CA MET A 1 -14.10 56.62 -52.81
C MET A 1 -13.24 56.91 -51.59
N THR A 2 -11.92 56.67 -51.72
CA THR A 2 -10.81 56.99 -50.80
C THR A 2 -10.90 56.40 -49.37
N GLY A 3 -10.08 55.45 -48.93
CA GLY A 3 -8.69 55.18 -49.26
C GLY A 3 -7.87 55.37 -47.98
N ARG A 4 -7.61 54.30 -47.21
CA ARG A 4 -6.59 54.31 -46.16
C ARG A 4 -5.65 53.12 -46.35
N ARG A 5 -4.44 53.47 -46.74
CA ARG A 5 -3.28 52.62 -46.95
C ARG A 5 -2.70 52.22 -45.60
N HIS A 6 -2.21 50.98 -45.54
CA HIS A 6 -1.26 50.49 -44.55
C HIS A 6 0.04 51.32 -44.57
N PRO A 7 0.84 51.21 -43.51
CA PRO A 7 2.10 50.49 -43.72
C PRO A 7 2.39 49.43 -42.66
N LEU A 8 2.76 48.26 -43.17
CA LEU A 8 3.66 47.31 -42.53
C LEU A 8 4.96 48.02 -42.11
N SER A 9 5.53 47.65 -40.96
CA SER A 9 6.97 47.37 -40.83
C SER A 9 7.36 46.92 -39.43
N LEU A 10 8.01 45.74 -39.40
CA LEU A 10 9.17 45.39 -38.58
C LEU A 10 9.03 45.41 -37.05
N LEU A 11 8.82 44.22 -36.48
CA LEU A 11 9.69 43.74 -35.40
C LEU A 11 9.79 42.21 -35.46
N ALA A 12 10.90 41.78 -36.05
CA ALA A 12 11.38 40.42 -36.07
C ALA A 12 12.08 40.08 -34.74
N LEU A 13 12.21 38.77 -34.51
CA LEU A 13 13.20 38.13 -33.63
C LEU A 13 13.01 38.31 -32.13
N LEU A 14 12.37 37.33 -31.49
CA LEU A 14 12.92 36.53 -30.37
C LEU A 14 11.81 35.59 -29.86
N GLY A 15 12.01 34.27 -29.97
CA GLY A 15 11.06 33.34 -29.35
C GLY A 15 11.09 31.88 -29.79
N CYS A 16 12.13 31.40 -30.48
CA CYS A 16 12.32 29.97 -30.72
C CYS A 16 13.49 29.48 -29.87
N LEU A 17 13.24 29.07 -28.61
CA LEU A 17 14.19 28.31 -27.79
C LEU A 17 13.55 27.79 -26.48
N TRP A 18 12.39 27.11 -26.53
CA TRP A 18 11.88 26.32 -25.40
C TRP A 18 11.16 25.06 -25.90
N LEU A 19 11.91 24.16 -26.54
CA LEU A 19 11.55 22.75 -26.70
C LEU A 19 12.71 21.88 -26.19
N GLY A 20 13.06 22.08 -24.93
CA GLY A 20 13.82 21.10 -24.15
C GLY A 20 12.87 20.00 -23.70
N GLY A 21 12.61 19.05 -24.59
CA GLY A 21 11.86 17.84 -24.26
C GLY A 21 12.64 17.02 -23.24
N CYS A 22 12.19 17.05 -21.98
CA CYS A 22 12.54 16.02 -21.01
C CYS A 22 11.93 14.70 -21.50
N ALA A 23 12.73 13.92 -22.24
CA ALA A 23 12.47 12.51 -22.44
C ALA A 23 12.61 11.83 -21.08
N LEU A 24 11.50 11.69 -20.35
CA LEU A 24 11.39 10.74 -19.26
C LEU A 24 11.62 9.36 -19.85
N PRO A 25 12.66 8.61 -19.44
CA PRO A 25 12.79 7.22 -19.80
C PRO A 25 11.54 6.51 -19.26
N GLY A 26 10.71 6.05 -20.19
CA GLY A 26 9.48 5.35 -19.88
C GLY A 26 9.77 4.22 -18.92
N LEU A 27 8.96 4.17 -17.86
CA LEU A 27 8.76 2.99 -17.03
C LEU A 27 8.65 1.78 -17.97
N GLN A 28 9.74 1.02 -18.06
CA GLN A 28 9.75 -0.28 -18.68
C GLN A 28 8.75 -1.12 -17.89
N HIS A 29 7.52 -1.17 -18.39
CA HIS A 29 6.61 -2.26 -18.08
C HIS A 29 7.40 -3.54 -18.32
N ASN A 30 7.47 -4.36 -17.27
CA ASN A 30 8.04 -5.70 -17.28
C ASN A 30 7.70 -6.38 -18.61
N ARG A 31 8.68 -6.41 -19.52
CA ARG A 31 8.76 -7.45 -20.55
C ARG A 31 8.98 -8.73 -19.77
N ALA A 32 7.88 -9.33 -19.33
CA ALA A 32 7.83 -10.75 -19.10
C ALA A 32 8.47 -11.39 -20.32
N THR A 33 9.58 -12.06 -20.06
CA THR A 33 10.28 -13.02 -20.91
C THR A 33 9.43 -13.50 -22.09
N GLU A 34 9.94 -13.30 -23.31
CA GLU A 34 9.55 -14.01 -24.53
C GLU A 34 9.82 -15.53 -24.37
N ALA A 35 9.15 -16.16 -23.41
CA ALA A 35 8.88 -17.58 -23.47
C ALA A 35 8.10 -17.79 -24.76
N GLN A 36 8.57 -18.71 -25.62
CA GLN A 36 7.93 -19.13 -26.85
C GLN A 36 6.41 -19.09 -26.68
N ALA A 37 5.78 -18.05 -27.21
CA ALA A 37 4.36 -17.82 -27.03
C ALA A 37 3.67 -18.97 -27.75
N GLU A 38 3.22 -19.97 -27.00
CA GLU A 38 2.40 -21.02 -27.56
C GLU A 38 1.27 -20.36 -28.34
N PRO A 39 0.99 -20.82 -29.56
CA PRO A 39 -0.03 -20.21 -30.40
C PRO A 39 -1.33 -20.15 -29.61
N ASP A 40 -1.93 -18.96 -29.55
CA ASP A 40 -3.14 -18.74 -28.77
C ASP A 40 -4.21 -19.75 -29.20
N GLU A 41 -4.54 -20.70 -28.33
CA GLU A 41 -5.47 -21.80 -28.65
C GLU A 41 -6.82 -21.27 -29.18
N LEU A 42 -7.25 -20.08 -28.74
CA LEU A 42 -8.46 -19.42 -29.24
C LEU A 42 -8.35 -19.08 -30.73
N GLU A 43 -7.17 -18.66 -31.18
CA GLU A 43 -6.89 -18.35 -32.58
C GLU A 43 -6.94 -19.61 -33.43
N VAL A 44 -6.26 -20.67 -33.00
CA VAL A 44 -6.26 -21.97 -33.68
C VAL A 44 -7.69 -22.52 -33.83
N MET A 45 -8.52 -22.40 -32.78
CA MET A 45 -9.91 -22.85 -32.82
C MET A 45 -10.78 -21.98 -33.75
N ALA A 46 -10.56 -20.66 -33.75
CA ALA A 46 -11.27 -19.74 -34.64
C ALA A 46 -10.97 -20.03 -36.11
N GLU A 47 -9.70 -20.25 -36.47
CA GLU A 47 -9.29 -20.59 -37.83
C GLU A 47 -9.91 -21.91 -38.31
N ARG A 48 -9.93 -22.94 -37.45
CA ARG A 48 -10.56 -24.25 -37.76
C ARG A 48 -12.05 -24.09 -38.04
N TYR A 49 -12.76 -23.31 -37.24
CA TYR A 49 -14.18 -23.02 -37.46
C TYR A 49 -14.41 -22.25 -38.77
N GLN A 50 -13.62 -21.20 -39.04
CA GLN A 50 -13.74 -20.42 -40.27
C GLN A 50 -13.45 -21.27 -41.52
N ALA A 51 -12.47 -22.18 -41.46
CA ALA A 51 -12.18 -23.11 -42.53
C ALA A 51 -13.37 -24.06 -42.81
N LEU A 52 -14.03 -24.57 -41.77
CA LEU A 52 -15.24 -25.40 -41.90
C LEU A 52 -16.42 -24.61 -42.50
N GLN A 53 -16.64 -23.38 -42.03
CA GLN A 53 -17.66 -22.49 -42.59
C GLN A 53 -17.44 -22.21 -44.07
N LYS A 54 -16.18 -21.99 -44.49
CA LYS A 54 -15.81 -21.82 -45.90
C LYS A 54 -16.13 -23.07 -46.74
N LYS A 55 -15.94 -24.28 -46.19
CA LYS A 55 -16.32 -25.54 -46.86
C LYS A 55 -17.84 -25.66 -46.97
N LEU A 56 -18.58 -25.39 -45.89
CA LEU A 56 -20.06 -25.44 -45.86
C LEU A 56 -20.70 -24.49 -46.88
N ARG A 57 -20.16 -23.28 -47.04
CA ARG A 57 -20.65 -22.31 -48.04
C ARG A 57 -20.52 -22.77 -49.49
N LYS A 58 -19.56 -23.67 -49.79
CA LYS A 58 -19.34 -24.21 -51.15
C LYS A 58 -20.20 -25.42 -51.47
N LEU A 59 -20.81 -26.05 -50.45
CA LEU A 59 -21.63 -27.25 -50.63
C LEU A 59 -23.08 -26.86 -50.92
N ALA A 60 -23.73 -27.61 -51.81
CA ALA A 60 -25.19 -27.53 -52.01
C ALA A 60 -25.93 -27.90 -50.72
N ALA A 61 -27.20 -27.47 -50.58
CA ALA A 61 -27.99 -27.71 -49.38
C ALA A 61 -28.27 -29.20 -49.12
N ASP A 62 -28.38 -29.99 -50.20
CA ASP A 62 -28.67 -31.41 -50.23
C ASP A 62 -27.41 -32.30 -50.37
N ALA A 63 -26.21 -31.69 -50.40
CA ALA A 63 -24.98 -32.44 -50.58
C ALA A 63 -24.76 -33.48 -49.46
N PRO A 64 -24.42 -34.74 -49.79
CA PRO A 64 -24.15 -35.76 -48.79
C PRO A 64 -22.98 -35.33 -47.89
N GLY A 65 -23.16 -35.45 -46.57
CA GLY A 65 -22.15 -35.06 -45.59
C GLY A 65 -22.24 -33.61 -45.06
N ARG A 66 -23.10 -32.75 -45.64
CA ARG A 66 -23.32 -31.38 -45.13
C ARG A 66 -23.73 -31.37 -43.66
N ALA A 67 -24.72 -32.18 -43.28
CA ALA A 67 -25.20 -32.27 -41.90
C ALA A 67 -24.12 -32.72 -40.90
N THR A 68 -23.10 -33.46 -41.36
CA THR A 68 -21.95 -33.85 -40.53
C THR A 68 -21.01 -32.67 -40.32
N LEU A 69 -20.72 -31.90 -41.39
CA LEU A 69 -19.91 -30.68 -41.30
C LEU A 69 -20.59 -29.58 -40.46
N GLU A 70 -21.91 -29.44 -40.54
CA GLU A 70 -22.68 -28.51 -39.70
C GLU A 70 -22.58 -28.87 -38.22
N ARG A 71 -22.71 -30.16 -37.89
CA ARG A 71 -22.50 -30.67 -36.52
C ARG A 71 -21.07 -30.43 -36.03
N GLN A 72 -20.07 -30.65 -36.88
CA GLN A 72 -18.67 -30.36 -36.54
C GLN A 72 -18.44 -28.87 -36.30
N ALA A 73 -18.95 -28.00 -37.18
CA ALA A 73 -18.84 -26.55 -37.01
C ALA A 73 -19.51 -26.08 -35.72
N ALA A 74 -20.68 -26.64 -35.38
CA ALA A 74 -21.35 -26.35 -34.10
C ALA A 74 -20.52 -26.79 -32.89
N SER A 75 -19.87 -27.97 -32.94
CA SER A 75 -18.95 -28.44 -31.89
C SER A 75 -17.77 -27.49 -31.70
N TYR A 76 -17.10 -27.09 -32.79
CA TYR A 76 -15.97 -26.16 -32.72
C TYR A 76 -16.36 -24.80 -32.17
N LEU A 77 -17.54 -24.29 -32.53
CA LEU A 77 -18.04 -23.04 -31.97
C LEU A 77 -18.29 -23.17 -30.46
N ALA A 78 -18.91 -24.27 -30.02
CA ALA A 78 -19.17 -24.51 -28.60
C ALA A 78 -17.87 -24.65 -27.79
N GLU A 79 -16.87 -25.37 -28.31
CA GLU A 79 -15.56 -25.52 -27.68
C GLU A 79 -14.79 -24.20 -27.60
N PHE A 80 -14.83 -23.39 -28.67
CA PHE A 80 -14.27 -22.04 -28.69
C PHE A 80 -14.91 -21.14 -27.62
N GLU A 81 -16.24 -21.15 -27.54
CA GLU A 81 -16.97 -20.38 -26.53
C GLU A 81 -16.60 -20.82 -25.11
N GLU A 82 -16.59 -22.13 -24.83
CA GLU A 82 -16.23 -22.65 -23.51
C GLU A 82 -14.80 -22.29 -23.11
N LEU A 83 -13.84 -22.38 -24.03
CA LEU A 83 -12.46 -21.98 -23.76
C LEU A 83 -12.36 -20.48 -23.40
N ALA A 84 -13.00 -19.61 -24.18
CA ALA A 84 -13.01 -18.17 -23.91
C ALA A 84 -13.68 -17.85 -22.57
N LEU A 85 -14.81 -18.49 -22.26
CA LEU A 85 -15.52 -18.34 -20.99
C LEU A 85 -14.68 -18.80 -19.80
N ASN A 86 -14.00 -19.94 -19.92
CA ASN A 86 -13.16 -20.47 -18.84
C ASN A 86 -11.96 -19.59 -18.54
N ARG A 87 -11.29 -19.07 -19.59
CA ARG A 87 -10.19 -18.10 -19.43
C ARG A 87 -10.69 -16.80 -18.78
N ALA A 88 -11.78 -16.23 -19.29
CA ALA A 88 -12.35 -15.00 -18.72
C ALA A 88 -12.78 -15.18 -17.25
N ARG A 89 -13.41 -16.30 -16.90
CA ARG A 89 -13.76 -16.65 -15.50
C ARG A 89 -12.53 -16.91 -14.63
N GLY A 90 -11.43 -17.40 -15.22
CA GLY A 90 -10.14 -17.51 -14.55
C GLY A 90 -9.66 -16.15 -14.06
N HIS A 91 -9.59 -15.17 -14.97
CA HIS A 91 -9.27 -13.79 -14.62
C HIS A 91 -10.27 -13.18 -13.62
N GLU A 92 -11.58 -13.45 -13.78
CA GLU A 92 -12.60 -12.97 -12.85
C GLU A 92 -12.38 -13.48 -11.42
N ARG A 93 -12.07 -14.77 -11.24
CA ARG A 93 -11.76 -15.36 -9.92
C ARG A 93 -10.52 -14.74 -9.28
N ASN A 94 -9.59 -14.27 -10.09
CA ASN A 94 -8.41 -13.53 -9.65
C ASN A 94 -8.66 -12.02 -9.47
N HIS A 95 -9.91 -11.57 -9.58
CA HIS A 95 -10.31 -10.16 -9.52
C HIS A 95 -9.75 -9.28 -10.66
N GLU A 96 -9.29 -9.88 -11.76
CA GLU A 96 -8.71 -9.20 -12.92
C GLU A 96 -9.77 -8.87 -13.99
N LEU A 97 -10.75 -8.02 -13.64
CA LEU A 97 -11.90 -7.73 -14.51
C LEU A 97 -11.50 -7.16 -15.88
N LEU A 98 -10.42 -6.36 -15.96
CA LEU A 98 -9.92 -5.83 -17.24
C LEU A 98 -9.41 -6.94 -18.16
N ALA A 99 -8.58 -7.84 -17.63
CA ALA A 99 -8.05 -8.97 -18.39
C ALA A 99 -9.19 -9.90 -18.86
N ALA A 100 -10.16 -10.17 -17.99
CA ALA A 100 -11.35 -10.95 -18.35
C ALA A 100 -12.12 -10.34 -19.54
N VAL A 101 -12.32 -9.02 -19.54
CA VAL A 101 -12.98 -8.30 -20.66
C VAL A 101 -12.12 -8.31 -21.92
N GLN A 102 -10.80 -8.17 -21.82
CA GLN A 102 -9.87 -8.22 -22.95
C GLN A 102 -9.88 -9.59 -23.63
N VAL A 103 -9.88 -10.68 -22.85
CA VAL A 103 -10.03 -12.06 -23.38
C VAL A 103 -11.32 -12.18 -24.19
N LEU A 104 -12.44 -11.68 -23.65
CA LEU A 104 -13.73 -11.75 -24.35
C LEU A 104 -13.78 -10.86 -25.60
N ASN A 105 -13.16 -9.67 -25.59
CA ASN A 105 -13.04 -8.82 -26.77
C ASN A 105 -12.23 -9.51 -27.87
N GLY A 106 -11.06 -10.06 -27.54
CA GLY A 106 -10.22 -10.78 -28.50
C GLY A 106 -10.91 -12.03 -29.06
N ALA A 107 -11.72 -12.71 -28.26
CA ALA A 107 -12.55 -13.82 -28.75
C ALA A 107 -13.68 -13.34 -29.69
N LEU A 108 -14.37 -12.25 -29.34
CA LEU A 108 -15.47 -11.68 -30.14
C LEU A 108 -15.01 -11.07 -31.47
N GLU A 109 -13.78 -10.54 -31.53
CA GLU A 109 -13.17 -10.06 -32.77
C GLU A 109 -12.93 -11.21 -33.76
N ARG A 110 -12.58 -12.40 -33.25
CA ARG A 110 -12.34 -13.59 -34.06
C ARG A 110 -13.64 -14.26 -34.48
N LEU A 111 -14.58 -14.44 -33.55
CA LEU A 111 -15.89 -15.06 -33.79
C LEU A 111 -17.01 -14.40 -32.98
N PRO A 112 -18.09 -13.92 -33.64
CA PRO A 112 -19.21 -13.32 -32.94
C PRO A 112 -20.02 -14.38 -32.17
N SER A 113 -20.28 -14.11 -30.89
CA SER A 113 -21.12 -14.98 -30.04
C SER A 113 -21.99 -14.12 -29.12
N LYS A 114 -23.31 -14.40 -29.11
CA LYS A 114 -24.25 -13.74 -28.18
C LYS A 114 -23.92 -14.07 -26.72
N ARG A 115 -23.45 -15.28 -26.46
CA ARG A 115 -23.10 -15.76 -25.12
C ARG A 115 -21.87 -15.04 -24.58
N LEU A 116 -20.81 -14.92 -25.39
CA LEU A 116 -19.60 -14.16 -25.03
C LEU A 116 -19.92 -12.66 -24.87
N GLN A 117 -20.77 -12.10 -25.74
CA GLN A 117 -21.18 -10.70 -25.66
C GLN A 117 -21.96 -10.40 -24.37
N ALA A 118 -22.85 -11.29 -23.95
CA ALA A 118 -23.59 -11.15 -22.71
C ALA A 118 -22.64 -11.11 -21.49
N LEU A 119 -21.73 -12.08 -21.37
CA LEU A 119 -20.75 -12.08 -20.26
C LEU A 119 -19.83 -10.86 -20.31
N ARG A 120 -19.37 -10.46 -21.50
CA ARG A 120 -18.53 -9.26 -21.66
C ARG A 120 -19.23 -8.02 -21.13
N ASN A 121 -20.51 -7.83 -21.49
CA ASN A 121 -21.29 -6.68 -21.05
C ASN A 121 -21.47 -6.67 -19.54
N GLU A 122 -21.76 -7.83 -18.93
CA GLU A 122 -21.86 -8.00 -17.49
C GLU A 122 -20.54 -7.63 -16.78
N LEU A 123 -19.42 -8.26 -17.19
CA LEU A 123 -18.11 -8.00 -16.60
C LEU A 123 -17.65 -6.56 -16.79
N ASN A 124 -17.90 -5.96 -17.96
CA ASN A 124 -17.54 -4.56 -18.19
C ASN A 124 -18.41 -3.62 -17.35
N SER A 125 -19.70 -3.90 -17.17
CA SER A 125 -20.57 -3.12 -16.26
C SER A 125 -20.04 -3.17 -14.83
N ARG A 126 -19.69 -4.35 -14.32
CA ARG A 126 -19.09 -4.52 -12.99
C ARG A 126 -17.73 -3.83 -12.89
N ARG A 127 -16.87 -3.91 -13.92
CA ARG A 127 -15.59 -3.20 -13.98
C ARG A 127 -15.78 -1.69 -13.85
N LEU A 128 -16.74 -1.13 -14.57
CA LEU A 128 -17.04 0.30 -14.52
C LEU A 128 -17.59 0.70 -13.13
N GLN A 129 -18.42 -0.12 -12.51
CA GLN A 129 -18.91 0.12 -11.14
C GLN A 129 -17.76 0.12 -10.11
N GLU A 130 -16.80 -0.79 -10.21
CA GLU A 130 -15.64 -0.80 -9.30
C GLU A 130 -14.67 0.36 -9.56
N LEU A 131 -14.45 0.72 -10.83
CA LEU A 131 -13.65 1.92 -11.17
C LEU A 131 -14.29 3.19 -10.60
N GLN A 132 -15.62 3.32 -10.72
CA GLN A 132 -16.33 4.44 -10.13
C GLN A 132 -16.20 4.46 -8.60
N ALA A 133 -16.29 3.29 -7.96
CA ALA A 133 -16.12 3.19 -6.52
C ALA A 133 -14.71 3.58 -6.06
N LEU A 134 -13.68 3.23 -6.84
CA LEU A 134 -12.29 3.64 -6.58
C LEU A 134 -12.12 5.15 -6.79
N ALA A 135 -12.71 5.73 -7.83
CA ALA A 135 -12.68 7.17 -8.07
C ALA A 135 -13.30 7.95 -6.90
N TRP A 136 -14.43 7.49 -6.36
CA TRP A 136 -14.99 8.09 -5.14
C TRP A 136 -14.08 7.95 -3.91
N GLN A 137 -13.32 6.86 -3.79
CA GLN A 137 -12.37 6.69 -2.69
C GLN A 137 -11.16 7.62 -2.82
N GLU A 138 -10.68 7.82 -4.05
CA GLU A 138 -9.64 8.79 -4.37
C GLU A 138 -10.09 10.21 -4.00
N GLU A 139 -11.28 10.63 -4.45
CA GLU A 139 -11.86 11.95 -4.09
C GLU A 139 -11.97 12.15 -2.57
N ILE A 140 -12.42 11.12 -1.84
CA ILE A 140 -12.48 11.12 -0.37
C ILE A 140 -11.08 11.29 0.24
N ALA A 141 -10.07 10.62 -0.30
CA ALA A 141 -8.70 10.65 0.23
C ALA A 141 -8.04 12.00 -0.04
N ASP A 142 -8.16 12.52 -1.26
CA ASP A 142 -7.63 13.82 -1.67
C ASP A 142 -8.24 14.94 -0.85
N THR A 143 -9.57 14.91 -0.64
CA THR A 143 -10.25 15.90 0.21
C THR A 143 -9.71 15.89 1.64
N ARG A 144 -9.51 14.70 2.23
CA ARG A 144 -8.95 14.60 3.59
C ARG A 144 -7.53 15.15 3.65
N HIS A 145 -6.72 14.87 2.64
CA HIS A 145 -5.36 15.41 2.57
C HIS A 145 -5.36 16.94 2.49
N LEU A 146 -6.25 17.52 1.69
CA LEU A 146 -6.41 18.98 1.59
C LEU A 146 -6.87 19.60 2.92
N MET A 147 -7.80 18.96 3.63
CA MET A 147 -8.22 19.39 4.97
C MET A 147 -7.04 19.42 5.94
N GLU A 148 -6.25 18.34 5.98
CA GLU A 148 -5.07 18.25 6.86
C GLU A 148 -4.02 19.32 6.53
N ILE A 149 -3.76 19.59 5.23
CA ILE A 149 -2.87 20.68 4.81
C ILE A 149 -3.41 22.03 5.27
N SER A 150 -4.70 22.31 5.04
CA SER A 150 -5.32 23.58 5.41
C SER A 150 -5.27 23.79 6.93
N ASP A 151 -5.59 22.76 7.71
CA ASP A 151 -5.50 22.78 9.18
C ASP A 151 -4.09 23.08 9.67
N ILE A 152 -3.07 22.36 9.16
CA ILE A 152 -1.67 22.54 9.57
C ILE A 152 -1.19 23.95 9.25
N LEU A 153 -1.45 24.45 8.04
CA LEU A 153 -1.02 25.79 7.63
C LEU A 153 -1.78 26.89 8.37
N SER A 154 -3.07 26.67 8.67
CA SER A 154 -3.88 27.59 9.47
C SER A 154 -3.38 27.67 10.92
N MET A 155 -3.08 26.54 11.55
CA MET A 155 -2.46 26.51 12.89
C MET A 155 -1.11 27.22 12.89
N ARG A 156 -0.28 27.00 11.86
CA ARG A 156 1.00 27.68 11.74
C ARG A 156 0.84 29.19 11.55
N ALA A 157 -0.14 29.65 10.78
CA ALA A 157 -0.42 31.07 10.60
C ALA A 157 -0.77 31.79 11.91
N GLN A 158 -1.32 31.08 12.90
CA GLN A 158 -1.60 31.62 14.24
C GLN A 158 -0.32 31.79 15.09
N LEU A 159 0.74 31.04 14.78
CA LEU A 159 1.99 31.01 15.55
C LEU A 159 3.12 31.79 14.89
N ALA A 160 3.12 31.90 13.56
CA ALA A 160 4.18 32.54 12.79
C ALA A 160 3.66 33.04 11.43
N GLU A 161 4.35 34.04 10.87
CA GLU A 161 4.08 34.49 9.50
C GLU A 161 4.34 33.37 8.48
N LEU A 162 3.36 33.11 7.61
CA LEU A 162 3.49 32.15 6.53
C LEU A 162 4.38 32.67 5.40
N THR A 163 5.22 31.80 4.86
CA THR A 163 5.97 32.11 3.64
C THR A 163 5.02 32.37 2.45
N PRO A 164 5.42 33.12 1.41
CA PRO A 164 4.59 33.32 0.23
C PRO A 164 4.14 32.01 -0.43
N LYS A 165 4.98 30.97 -0.39
CA LYS A 165 4.66 29.64 -0.91
C LYS A 165 3.55 28.98 -0.09
N GLU A 166 3.65 29.01 1.24
CA GLU A 166 2.64 28.44 2.14
C GLU A 166 1.30 29.15 2.04
N ARG A 167 1.29 30.50 1.97
CA ARG A 167 0.06 31.27 1.73
C ARG A 167 -0.62 30.85 0.43
N LYS A 168 0.15 30.67 -0.63
CA LYS A 168 -0.37 30.20 -1.92
C LYS A 168 -0.90 28.77 -1.84
N THR A 169 -0.24 27.88 -1.11
CA THR A 169 -0.72 26.51 -0.88
C THR A 169 -2.01 26.49 -0.09
N LEU A 170 -2.08 27.25 1.02
CA LEU A 170 -3.28 27.36 1.84
C LEU A 170 -4.47 27.89 1.02
N ALA A 171 -4.30 29.01 0.31
CA ALA A 171 -5.36 29.58 -0.52
C ALA A 171 -5.85 28.61 -1.62
N ARG A 172 -4.95 27.81 -2.20
CA ARG A 172 -5.32 26.77 -3.17
C ARG A 172 -6.07 25.62 -2.52
N ALA A 173 -5.62 25.17 -1.36
CA ALA A 173 -6.29 24.11 -0.61
C ALA A 173 -7.72 24.55 -0.24
N ASP A 174 -7.89 25.77 0.28
CA ASP A 174 -9.20 26.31 0.65
C ASP A 174 -10.14 26.39 -0.57
N GLN A 175 -9.65 26.90 -1.71
CA GLN A 175 -10.42 26.93 -2.95
C GLN A 175 -10.83 25.52 -3.41
N GLN A 176 -9.94 24.53 -3.30
CA GLN A 176 -10.25 23.15 -3.67
C GLN A 176 -11.24 22.50 -2.69
N LEU A 177 -11.17 22.81 -1.40
CA LEU A 177 -12.10 22.31 -0.39
C LEU A 177 -13.54 22.82 -0.61
N GLU A 178 -13.71 24.07 -1.06
CA GLU A 178 -15.03 24.59 -1.44
C GLU A 178 -15.65 23.78 -2.59
N LEU A 179 -14.87 23.46 -3.63
CA LEU A 179 -15.32 22.64 -4.76
C LEU A 179 -15.57 21.19 -4.33
N ALA A 180 -14.72 20.65 -3.45
CA ALA A 180 -14.81 19.29 -2.95
C ALA A 180 -16.13 19.05 -2.19
N ALA A 181 -16.65 20.03 -1.44
CA ALA A 181 -17.93 19.89 -0.75
C ALA A 181 -19.09 19.56 -1.70
N GLN A 182 -19.13 20.22 -2.87
CA GLN A 182 -20.13 19.95 -3.90
C GLN A 182 -19.91 18.60 -4.57
N ALA A 183 -18.67 18.26 -4.91
CA ALA A 183 -18.31 16.98 -5.50
C ALA A 183 -18.68 15.80 -4.57
N LEU A 184 -18.36 15.92 -3.28
CA LEU A 184 -18.68 14.93 -2.25
C LEU A 184 -20.19 14.77 -2.03
N LYS A 185 -20.97 15.84 -2.12
CA LYS A 185 -22.44 15.73 -2.12
C LYS A 185 -22.96 14.94 -3.32
N GLY A 186 -22.38 15.16 -4.50
CA GLY A 186 -22.63 14.36 -5.71
C GLY A 186 -22.26 12.88 -5.50
N CYS A 187 -21.04 12.61 -5.02
CA CYS A 187 -20.58 11.29 -4.64
C CYS A 187 -21.57 10.58 -3.70
N ALA A 188 -22.06 11.28 -2.67
CA ALA A 188 -22.98 10.69 -1.69
C ALA A 188 -24.27 10.17 -2.36
N ARG A 189 -24.81 10.91 -3.33
CA ARG A 189 -26.01 10.54 -4.07
C ARG A 189 -25.74 9.36 -5.00
N GLU A 190 -24.72 9.48 -5.85
CA GLU A 190 -24.40 8.45 -6.84
C GLU A 190 -23.99 7.13 -6.19
N ALA A 191 -23.20 7.17 -5.12
CA ALA A 191 -22.81 5.98 -4.36
C ALA A 191 -24.02 5.31 -3.69
N LEU A 192 -25.00 6.09 -3.21
CA LEU A 192 -26.22 5.54 -2.64
C LEU A 192 -27.07 4.84 -3.71
N ASP A 193 -27.23 5.46 -4.88
CA ASP A 193 -27.95 4.91 -6.02
C ASP A 193 -27.26 3.64 -6.57
N ALA A 194 -25.93 3.59 -6.53
CA ALA A 194 -25.12 2.41 -6.84
C ALA A 194 -25.16 1.30 -5.75
N GLY A 195 -25.93 1.49 -4.67
CA GLY A 195 -26.06 0.49 -3.61
C GLY A 195 -24.85 0.37 -2.69
N ARG A 196 -24.01 1.40 -2.63
CA ARG A 196 -22.78 1.51 -1.80
C ARG A 196 -22.97 2.53 -0.66
N PRO A 197 -23.84 2.24 0.33
CA PRO A 197 -24.17 3.20 1.39
C PRO A 197 -22.98 3.54 2.30
N ASP A 198 -21.94 2.70 2.34
CA ASP A 198 -20.72 2.96 3.09
C ASP A 198 -19.90 4.10 2.47
N ILE A 199 -19.74 4.11 1.14
CA ILE A 199 -19.08 5.21 0.41
C ILE A 199 -19.95 6.46 0.52
N ALA A 200 -21.26 6.32 0.32
CA ALA A 200 -22.20 7.43 0.42
C ALA A 200 -22.13 8.14 1.77
N GLY A 201 -22.08 7.38 2.86
CA GLY A 201 -21.91 7.91 4.21
C GLY A 201 -20.62 8.70 4.38
N ARG A 202 -19.47 8.13 3.96
CA ARG A 202 -18.18 8.81 4.05
C ARG A 202 -18.13 10.11 3.25
N CYS A 203 -18.71 10.11 2.05
CA CYS A 203 -18.81 11.32 1.22
C CYS A 203 -19.69 12.38 1.88
N ALA A 204 -20.87 12.00 2.41
CA ALA A 204 -21.76 12.92 3.10
C ALA A 204 -21.13 13.50 4.39
N ASP A 205 -20.38 12.69 5.13
CA ASP A 205 -19.70 13.13 6.36
C ASP A 205 -18.63 14.18 6.08
N LEU A 206 -17.81 13.99 5.05
CA LEU A 206 -16.80 14.97 4.65
C LEU A 206 -17.45 16.24 4.09
N ALA A 207 -18.46 16.12 3.22
CA ALA A 207 -19.20 17.28 2.72
C ALA A 207 -19.84 18.09 3.86
N GLY A 208 -20.37 17.42 4.89
CA GLY A 208 -20.91 18.07 6.09
C GLY A 208 -19.85 18.74 6.95
N ALA A 209 -18.65 18.17 7.04
CA ALA A 209 -17.53 18.80 7.74
C ALA A 209 -17.07 20.09 7.05
N LEU A 210 -17.13 20.15 5.71
CA LEU A 210 -16.71 21.32 4.92
C LEU A 210 -17.78 22.42 4.84
N ALA A 211 -19.04 22.05 4.59
CA ALA A 211 -20.11 23.01 4.29
C ALA A 211 -21.22 23.07 5.37
N GLY A 212 -21.09 22.28 6.44
CA GLY A 212 -22.03 22.23 7.56
C GLY A 212 -23.10 21.13 7.43
N GLU A 213 -23.69 20.79 8.57
CA GLU A 213 -24.67 19.70 8.72
C GLU A 213 -25.98 19.93 7.96
N SER A 214 -26.42 21.18 7.83
CA SER A 214 -27.62 21.53 7.06
C SER A 214 -27.44 21.26 5.56
N TYR A 215 -26.20 21.36 5.05
CA TYR A 215 -25.89 21.18 3.63
C TYR A 215 -26.11 19.74 3.15
N ILE A 216 -25.91 18.74 4.02
CA ILE A 216 -25.98 17.30 3.73
C ILE A 216 -27.15 16.58 4.41
N ALA A 217 -28.09 17.33 5.00
CA ALA A 217 -29.17 16.77 5.81
C ALA A 217 -30.07 15.83 5.01
N GLU A 218 -30.38 16.17 3.76
CA GLU A 218 -31.19 15.36 2.85
C GLU A 218 -30.48 14.04 2.50
N GLU A 219 -29.21 14.10 2.09
CA GLU A 219 -28.41 12.93 1.75
C GLU A 219 -28.30 11.97 2.94
N ARG A 220 -28.02 12.48 4.14
CA ARG A 220 -27.98 11.66 5.37
C ARG A 220 -29.33 11.03 5.68
N ALA A 221 -30.44 11.72 5.44
CA ALA A 221 -31.78 11.14 5.60
C ALA A 221 -31.99 9.98 4.61
N ARG A 222 -31.65 10.15 3.33
CA ARG A 222 -31.75 9.10 2.30
C ARG A 222 -30.85 7.90 2.61
N ILE A 223 -29.61 8.13 3.04
CA ILE A 223 -28.67 7.07 3.45
C ILE A 223 -29.25 6.27 4.64
N ARG A 224 -29.76 6.96 5.67
CA ARG A 224 -30.38 6.30 6.83
C ARG A 224 -31.61 5.48 6.44
N ALA A 225 -32.48 6.02 5.59
CA ALA A 225 -33.65 5.30 5.08
C ALA A 225 -33.23 4.03 4.33
N ARG A 226 -32.25 4.12 3.43
CA ARG A 226 -31.75 2.96 2.67
C ARG A 226 -31.12 1.88 3.55
N LEU A 227 -30.43 2.28 4.62
CA LEU A 227 -29.87 1.35 5.61
C LEU A 227 -30.96 0.69 6.45
N ALA A 228 -32.05 1.39 6.74
CA ALA A 228 -33.21 0.85 7.46
C ALA A 228 -34.08 -0.06 6.58
N GLU A 229 -34.19 0.22 5.27
CA GLU A 229 -34.96 -0.57 4.31
C GLU A 229 -34.36 -1.92 3.99
N LYS A 230 -33.05 -2.15 4.19
CA LYS A 230 -32.46 -3.48 4.02
C LYS A 230 -33.10 -4.42 5.05
N PRO A 231 -34.01 -5.33 4.66
CA PRO A 231 -34.72 -6.13 5.62
C PRO A 231 -33.71 -7.07 6.30
N ALA A 232 -33.94 -7.34 7.59
CA ALA A 232 -33.23 -8.32 8.41
C ALA A 232 -33.33 -9.79 7.88
N ALA A 233 -33.64 -9.98 6.60
CA ALA A 233 -34.02 -11.24 5.96
C ALA A 233 -32.84 -12.18 5.61
N LYS A 234 -31.59 -11.84 5.97
CA LYS A 234 -30.46 -12.80 5.96
C LYS A 234 -29.59 -12.76 7.22
N ALA A 235 -30.10 -12.24 8.33
CA ALA A 235 -29.39 -12.19 9.62
C ALA A 235 -29.84 -13.27 10.62
N LYS A 236 -30.26 -14.46 10.14
CA LYS A 236 -30.64 -15.59 11.02
C LYS A 236 -29.71 -16.82 10.95
N LYS A 237 -28.57 -16.75 10.27
CA LYS A 237 -27.55 -17.83 10.30
C LYS A 237 -26.09 -17.37 10.40
N ALA A 238 -25.84 -16.18 10.97
CA ALA A 238 -24.49 -15.77 11.33
C ALA A 238 -24.47 -15.42 12.82
N THR A 239 -23.94 -16.37 13.59
CA THR A 239 -23.18 -16.18 14.85
C THR A 239 -23.80 -15.29 15.93
N LYS A 240 -24.08 -15.94 17.08
CA LYS A 240 -23.98 -15.35 18.41
C LYS A 240 -22.66 -14.57 18.54
N THR A 241 -22.62 -13.33 18.09
CA THR A 241 -21.59 -12.38 18.51
C THR A 241 -22.28 -11.41 19.45
N LEU A 242 -21.84 -11.46 20.70
CA LEU A 242 -22.31 -10.56 21.74
C LEU A 242 -22.22 -9.11 21.25
N PRO A 243 -23.17 -8.24 21.59
CA PRO A 243 -23.17 -6.83 21.19
C PRO A 243 -21.91 -6.03 21.59
N GLY A 244 -21.02 -6.59 22.43
CA GLY A 244 -19.68 -6.04 22.72
C GLY A 244 -18.62 -6.24 21.62
N GLY A 245 -18.74 -7.27 20.77
CA GLY A 245 -17.70 -7.66 19.81
C GLY A 245 -17.46 -6.64 18.69
N ARG A 246 -18.49 -5.90 18.25
CA ARG A 246 -18.34 -4.88 17.20
C ARG A 246 -17.49 -3.68 17.64
N ARG A 247 -17.57 -3.30 18.91
CA ARG A 247 -16.76 -2.19 19.46
C ARG A 247 -15.31 -2.62 19.62
N GLU A 248 -15.09 -3.84 20.11
CA GLU A 248 -13.75 -4.42 20.24
C GLU A 248 -13.06 -4.58 18.88
N VAL A 249 -13.73 -5.15 17.88
CA VAL A 249 -13.19 -5.29 16.52
C VAL A 249 -12.83 -3.94 15.92
N ARG A 250 -13.70 -2.93 16.07
CA ARG A 250 -13.41 -1.57 15.59
C ARG A 250 -12.16 -0.99 16.27
N GLN A 251 -12.03 -1.17 17.58
CA GLN A 251 -10.85 -0.70 18.33
C GLN A 251 -9.58 -1.45 17.92
N LEU A 252 -9.66 -2.77 17.72
CA LEU A 252 -8.53 -3.58 17.26
C LEU A 252 -8.08 -3.16 15.86
N ARG A 253 -9.01 -2.89 14.93
CA ARG A 253 -8.68 -2.38 13.58
C ARG A 253 -7.97 -1.03 13.63
N LEU A 254 -8.47 -0.10 14.45
CA LEU A 254 -7.83 1.21 14.63
C LEU A 254 -6.42 1.05 15.23
N ARG A 255 -6.29 0.22 16.26
CA ARG A 255 -5.02 -0.04 16.94
C ARG A 255 -4.01 -0.68 15.98
N LEU A 256 -4.42 -1.68 15.21
CA LEU A 256 -3.58 -2.33 14.21
C LEU A 256 -3.04 -1.31 13.20
N HIS A 257 -3.92 -0.46 12.67
CA HIS A 257 -3.50 0.56 11.71
C HIS A 257 -2.47 1.52 12.31
N LEU A 258 -2.67 1.94 13.56
CA LEU A 258 -1.78 2.84 14.27
C LEU A 258 -0.41 2.19 14.57
N GLN A 259 -0.40 0.92 15.00
CA GLN A 259 0.81 0.14 15.25
C GLN A 259 1.63 -0.09 13.99
N VAL A 260 0.98 -0.43 12.87
CA VAL A 260 1.66 -0.57 11.57
C VAL A 260 2.29 0.76 11.16
N ARG A 261 1.56 1.88 11.30
CA ARG A 261 2.08 3.22 10.97
C ARG A 261 3.27 3.65 11.85
N GLN A 262 3.29 3.21 13.11
CA GLN A 262 4.36 3.51 14.06
C GLN A 262 5.54 2.53 13.98
N GLY A 263 5.47 1.48 13.16
CA GLY A 263 6.49 0.43 13.09
C GLY A 263 6.52 -0.47 14.33
N GLU A 264 5.43 -0.52 15.12
CA GLU A 264 5.30 -1.40 16.28
C GLU A 264 4.95 -2.84 15.86
N LEU A 265 5.84 -3.48 15.08
CA LEU A 265 5.55 -4.70 14.32
C LEU A 265 5.06 -5.88 15.19
N LEU A 266 5.63 -6.09 16.38
CA LEU A 266 5.20 -7.18 17.27
C LEU A 266 3.78 -6.98 17.78
N LYS A 267 3.45 -5.77 18.22
CA LYS A 267 2.10 -5.44 18.70
C LYS A 267 1.08 -5.47 17.55
N ALA A 268 1.50 -5.07 16.34
CA ALA A 268 0.69 -5.19 15.14
C ALA A 268 0.39 -6.67 14.82
N HIS A 269 1.39 -7.55 14.88
CA HIS A 269 1.21 -8.99 14.70
C HIS A 269 0.21 -9.56 15.72
N GLU A 270 0.38 -9.28 17.01
CA GLU A 270 -0.53 -9.73 18.07
C GLU A 270 -1.97 -9.24 17.85
N THR A 271 -2.14 -7.96 17.48
CA THR A 271 -3.45 -7.35 17.25
C THR A 271 -4.13 -7.97 16.02
N LEU A 272 -3.36 -8.26 14.96
CA LEU A 272 -3.85 -8.95 13.78
C LEU A 272 -4.28 -10.40 14.09
N GLN A 273 -3.51 -11.15 14.87
CA GLN A 273 -3.88 -12.50 15.29
C GLN A 273 -5.19 -12.51 16.08
N ARG A 274 -5.38 -11.53 16.98
CA ARG A 274 -6.63 -11.37 17.72
C ARG A 274 -7.81 -11.05 16.78
N LEU A 275 -7.59 -10.22 15.75
CA LEU A 275 -8.61 -9.95 14.74
C LEU A 275 -8.98 -11.19 13.93
N ILE A 276 -7.98 -11.96 13.48
CA ILE A 276 -8.18 -13.23 12.79
C ILE A 276 -8.98 -14.21 13.66
N GLY A 277 -8.68 -14.29 14.95
CA GLY A 277 -9.42 -15.13 15.90
C GLY A 277 -10.89 -14.75 16.07
N ILE A 278 -11.26 -13.48 15.84
CA ILE A 278 -12.65 -12.98 15.98
C ILE A 278 -13.41 -13.04 14.65
N GLU A 279 -12.80 -12.54 13.57
CA GLU A 279 -13.45 -12.36 12.27
C GLU A 279 -13.23 -13.55 11.31
N GLY A 280 -12.32 -14.47 11.65
CA GLY A 280 -11.84 -15.51 10.77
C GLY A 280 -10.74 -15.04 9.84
N GLU A 281 -9.99 -15.99 9.28
CA GLU A 281 -8.92 -15.69 8.34
C GLU A 281 -9.49 -15.28 6.97
N THR A 282 -9.08 -14.10 6.50
CA THR A 282 -9.46 -13.54 5.19
C THR A 282 -8.23 -13.45 4.28
N PRO A 283 -8.38 -13.40 2.94
CA PRO A 283 -7.26 -13.13 2.04
C PRO A 283 -6.47 -11.88 2.43
N GLN A 284 -7.16 -10.80 2.83
CA GLN A 284 -6.53 -9.55 3.25
C GLN A 284 -5.71 -9.73 4.54
N PHE A 285 -6.18 -10.54 5.50
CA PHE A 285 -5.42 -10.83 6.70
C PHE A 285 -4.21 -11.70 6.43
N ARG A 286 -4.29 -12.64 5.48
CA ARG A 286 -3.12 -13.43 5.06
C ARG A 286 -2.04 -12.56 4.44
N GLU A 287 -2.42 -11.66 3.53
CA GLU A 287 -1.49 -10.71 2.91
C GLU A 287 -0.84 -9.80 3.97
N LEU A 288 -1.64 -9.22 4.87
CA LEU A 288 -1.14 -8.34 5.92
C LEU A 288 -0.25 -9.08 6.92
N LYS A 289 -0.60 -10.32 7.27
CA LYS A 289 0.22 -11.17 8.14
C LYS A 289 1.59 -11.41 7.51
N THR A 290 1.62 -11.83 6.24
CA THR A 290 2.86 -12.04 5.50
C THR A 290 3.71 -10.76 5.43
N ALA A 291 3.07 -9.60 5.20
CA ALA A 291 3.78 -8.32 5.16
C ALA A 291 4.42 -7.96 6.52
N ILE A 292 3.70 -8.15 7.63
CA ILE A 292 4.22 -7.91 8.99
C ILE A 292 5.34 -8.89 9.31
N ASP A 293 5.17 -10.18 8.98
CA ASP A 293 6.17 -11.21 9.24
C ASP A 293 7.47 -10.93 8.48
N ASN A 294 7.38 -10.52 7.21
CA ASN A 294 8.54 -10.10 6.42
C ASN A 294 9.23 -8.86 7.00
N ALA A 295 8.45 -7.88 7.49
CA ALA A 295 9.01 -6.69 8.13
C ALA A 295 9.73 -7.03 9.45
N ILE A 296 9.20 -7.98 10.23
CA ILE A 296 9.86 -8.48 11.45
C ILE A 296 11.18 -9.16 11.08
N ALA A 297 11.18 -10.03 10.08
CA ALA A 297 12.38 -10.73 9.62
C ALA A 297 13.48 -9.73 9.17
N ALA A 298 13.12 -8.74 8.36
CA ALA A 298 14.05 -7.69 7.93
C ALA A 298 14.61 -6.89 9.12
N ARG A 299 13.79 -6.60 10.14
CA ARG A 299 14.23 -5.90 11.35
C ARG A 299 15.20 -6.75 12.18
N VAL A 300 14.95 -8.05 12.29
CA VAL A 300 15.86 -9.00 12.96
C VAL A 300 17.22 -9.02 12.27
N GLU A 301 17.24 -9.10 10.94
CA GLU A 301 18.46 -9.07 10.14
C GLU A 301 19.25 -7.75 10.33
N GLU A 302 18.58 -6.60 10.21
CA GLU A 302 19.18 -5.27 10.44
C GLU A 302 19.82 -5.18 11.84
N LEU A 303 19.12 -5.65 12.87
CA LEU A 303 19.61 -5.63 14.25
C LEU A 303 20.82 -6.56 14.44
N ALA A 304 20.81 -7.72 13.79
CA ALA A 304 21.92 -8.68 13.85
C ALA A 304 23.18 -8.06 13.23
N GLU A 305 23.06 -7.50 12.02
CA GLU A 305 24.18 -6.85 11.33
C GLU A 305 24.74 -5.67 12.14
N ARG A 306 23.84 -4.84 12.70
CA ARG A 306 24.20 -3.69 13.52
C ARG A 306 24.92 -4.11 14.80
N ALA A 307 24.42 -5.13 15.50
CA ALA A 307 25.04 -5.67 16.70
C ALA A 307 26.43 -6.25 16.41
N ASN A 308 26.55 -7.03 15.34
CA ASN A 308 27.81 -7.62 14.89
C ASN A 308 28.84 -6.56 14.48
N ARG A 309 28.41 -5.45 13.88
CA ARG A 309 29.27 -4.30 13.59
C ARG A 309 29.79 -3.65 14.87
N PHE A 310 28.90 -3.28 15.80
CA PHE A 310 29.31 -2.69 17.08
C PHE A 310 30.26 -3.59 17.86
N TYR A 311 30.04 -4.89 17.82
CA TYR A 311 30.93 -5.85 18.47
C TYR A 311 32.34 -5.84 17.87
N ARG A 312 32.45 -5.83 16.53
CA ARG A 312 33.75 -5.74 15.83
C ARG A 312 34.48 -4.43 16.10
N GLU A 313 33.74 -3.34 16.28
CA GLU A 313 34.25 -2.01 16.63
C GLU A 313 34.54 -1.85 18.13
N GLN A 314 34.41 -2.93 18.92
CA GLN A 314 34.60 -2.95 20.38
C GLN A 314 33.63 -2.04 21.15
N GLU A 315 32.53 -1.63 20.52
CA GLU A 315 31.45 -0.87 21.13
C GLU A 315 30.46 -1.80 21.85
N TYR A 316 30.95 -2.56 22.84
CA TYR A 316 30.22 -3.70 23.43
C TYR A 316 28.88 -3.33 24.07
N THR A 317 28.73 -2.13 24.62
CA THR A 317 27.45 -1.65 25.18
C THR A 317 26.38 -1.54 24.10
N LYS A 318 26.71 -0.94 22.95
CA LYS A 318 25.79 -0.79 21.82
C LYS A 318 25.46 -2.14 21.17
N ALA A 319 26.46 -3.03 21.09
CA ALA A 319 26.26 -4.41 20.62
C ALA A 319 25.25 -5.18 21.50
N ARG A 320 25.44 -5.13 22.83
CA ARG A 320 24.53 -5.72 23.82
C ARG A 320 23.10 -5.20 23.64
N ASP A 321 22.92 -3.89 23.53
CA ASP A 321 21.60 -3.27 23.43
C ASP A 321 20.90 -3.67 22.11
N ALA A 322 21.65 -3.76 21.00
CA ALA A 322 21.11 -4.23 19.73
C ALA A 322 20.70 -5.72 19.75
N TRP A 323 21.50 -6.60 20.37
CA TRP A 323 21.09 -8.01 20.54
C TRP A 323 19.91 -8.19 21.48
N ARG A 324 19.81 -7.38 22.56
CA ARG A 324 18.60 -7.38 23.40
C ARG A 324 17.37 -6.95 22.62
N GLU A 325 17.49 -5.93 21.77
CA GLU A 325 16.39 -5.51 20.90
C GLU A 325 16.01 -6.64 19.93
N LEU A 326 16.99 -7.29 19.29
CA LEU A 326 16.77 -8.43 18.39
C LEU A 326 15.98 -9.55 19.08
N LEU A 327 16.38 -9.93 20.30
CA LEU A 327 15.73 -10.99 21.08
C LEU A 327 14.30 -10.66 21.49
N ARG A 328 13.85 -9.40 21.37
CA ARG A 328 12.43 -9.07 21.51
C ARG A 328 11.61 -9.51 20.29
N TYR A 329 12.22 -9.52 19.11
CA TYR A 329 11.59 -9.92 17.86
C TYR A 329 11.71 -11.42 17.59
N ASP A 330 12.86 -12.01 17.92
CA ASP A 330 13.13 -13.43 17.80
C ASP A 330 13.68 -13.96 19.12
N PRO A 331 12.81 -14.32 20.09
CA PRO A 331 13.25 -14.80 21.39
C PRO A 331 14.11 -16.06 21.31
N ASP A 332 13.86 -16.93 20.32
CA ASP A 332 14.49 -18.26 20.21
C ASP A 332 15.81 -18.25 19.43
N ASN A 333 16.31 -17.06 19.07
CA ASN A 333 17.58 -16.89 18.39
C ASN A 333 18.78 -17.30 19.29
N SER A 334 19.23 -18.54 19.14
CA SER A 334 20.34 -19.09 19.94
C SER A 334 21.67 -18.36 19.71
N GLU A 335 21.91 -17.88 18.49
CA GLU A 335 23.11 -17.12 18.13
C GLU A 335 23.15 -15.76 18.85
N ALA A 336 22.06 -15.00 18.81
CA ALA A 336 21.96 -13.71 19.48
C ALA A 336 22.05 -13.84 21.01
N ARG A 337 21.46 -14.90 21.60
CA ARG A 337 21.61 -15.18 23.04
C ARG A 337 23.08 -15.42 23.42
N ALA A 338 23.78 -16.25 22.65
CA ALA A 338 25.19 -16.53 22.89
C ALA A 338 26.08 -15.29 22.67
N ALA A 339 25.76 -14.47 21.68
CA ALA A 339 26.50 -13.24 21.40
C ALA A 339 26.29 -12.16 22.48
N LEU A 340 25.06 -12.03 22.98
CA LEU A 340 24.72 -11.17 24.11
C LEU A 340 25.51 -11.57 25.36
N GLU A 341 25.54 -12.86 25.70
CA GLU A 341 26.28 -13.37 26.86
C GLU A 341 27.79 -13.04 26.77
N ARG A 342 28.39 -13.19 25.58
CA ARG A 342 29.80 -12.84 25.35
C ARG A 342 30.04 -11.34 25.57
N ALA A 343 29.18 -10.48 25.05
CA ALA A 343 29.32 -9.04 25.23
C ALA A 343 29.19 -8.60 26.69
N GLU A 344 28.25 -9.21 27.43
CA GLU A 344 28.08 -8.95 28.87
C GLU A 344 29.31 -9.37 29.68
N LYS A 345 29.92 -10.53 29.38
CA LYS A 345 31.19 -10.95 30.01
C LYS A 345 32.32 -9.95 29.76
N ILE A 346 32.47 -9.45 28.53
CA ILE A 346 33.49 -8.46 28.19
C ILE A 346 33.26 -7.16 28.96
N LEU A 347 32.02 -6.67 28.99
CA LEU A 347 31.66 -5.45 29.71
C LEU A 347 31.98 -5.56 31.21
N HIS A 348 31.64 -6.69 31.84
CA HIS A 348 31.98 -6.97 33.23
C HIS A 348 33.49 -6.93 33.46
N LYS A 349 34.28 -7.58 32.59
CA LYS A 349 35.74 -7.57 32.70
C LYS A 349 36.34 -6.16 32.55
N LEU A 350 35.81 -5.37 31.62
CA LEU A 350 36.23 -3.97 31.43
C LEU A 350 35.92 -3.11 32.66
N GLU A 351 34.81 -3.38 33.36
CA GLU A 351 34.43 -2.69 34.58
C GLU A 351 35.36 -3.04 35.75
N GLU A 352 35.67 -4.34 35.96
CA GLU A 352 36.66 -4.79 36.95
C GLU A 352 38.02 -4.12 36.74
N LEU A 353 38.50 -4.07 35.50
CA LEU A 353 39.80 -3.45 35.17
C LEU A 353 39.81 -1.95 35.48
N LYS A 354 38.71 -1.24 35.24
CA LYS A 354 38.58 0.18 35.59
C LYS A 354 38.62 0.39 37.11
N GLN A 355 37.98 -0.47 37.88
CA GLN A 355 37.99 -0.40 39.34
C GLN A 355 39.39 -0.62 39.91
N GLN A 356 40.10 -1.66 39.44
CA GLN A 356 41.48 -1.95 39.86
C GLN A 356 42.47 -0.83 39.52
N GLN A 357 42.30 -0.17 38.37
CA GLN A 357 43.10 1.00 37.98
C GLN A 357 42.77 2.24 38.82
N GLY A 358 41.51 2.41 39.24
CA GLY A 358 41.08 3.47 40.15
C GLY A 358 41.65 3.30 41.56
N GLU A 359 41.61 2.08 42.11
CA GLU A 359 42.15 1.75 43.42
C GLU A 359 43.68 1.90 43.45
N SER A 360 44.38 1.41 42.41
CA SER A 360 45.84 1.53 42.28
C SER A 360 46.31 2.99 42.12
N ARG A 361 45.49 3.88 41.54
CA ARG A 361 45.77 5.33 41.46
C ARG A 361 45.49 6.08 42.77
N SER A 362 44.66 5.53 43.66
CA SER A 362 44.39 6.11 44.98
C SER A 362 45.46 5.75 46.03
N LEU A 363 46.34 4.79 45.73
CA LEU A 363 47.32 4.21 46.67
C LEU A 363 48.80 4.56 46.37
N GLY A 364 49.12 5.77 45.90
CA GLY A 364 50.52 6.23 46.05
C GLY A 364 50.85 7.69 45.70
N PRO A 365 51.91 8.30 46.28
CA PRO A 365 52.73 7.86 47.42
C PRO A 365 52.50 8.73 48.69
N ASP A 366 52.29 8.06 49.82
CA ASP A 366 52.40 8.69 51.14
C ASP A 366 53.88 9.03 51.42
N THR A 367 54.13 10.31 51.66
CA THR A 367 55.45 10.88 51.89
C THR A 367 55.86 10.58 53.33
N ARG A 368 56.70 9.56 53.55
CA ARG A 368 57.39 9.39 54.84
C ARG A 368 58.52 10.42 54.97
N GLN A 369 58.16 11.60 55.44
CA GLN A 369 59.02 12.44 56.29
C GLN A 369 58.90 11.95 57.74
N THR A 370 60.03 11.57 58.35
CA THR A 370 60.42 11.68 59.78
C THR A 370 61.81 11.04 59.85
N SER A 371 62.92 11.78 59.87
CA SER A 371 63.50 12.59 60.97
C SER A 371 64.14 11.76 62.11
N GLU A 372 65.37 12.16 62.43
CA GLU A 372 66.14 11.99 63.69
C GLU A 372 67.17 10.86 63.81
N GLY A 373 68.40 11.29 64.15
CA GLY A 373 69.54 10.44 64.48
C GLY A 373 70.89 11.16 64.48
N GLN A 374 71.01 12.26 65.24
CA GLN A 374 72.29 12.90 65.60
C GLN A 374 73.17 12.00 66.48
N GLY A 375 74.49 12.03 66.26
CA GLY A 375 75.54 11.51 67.14
C GLY A 375 76.85 11.34 66.37
N ALA A 376 77.67 12.38 66.17
CA ALA A 376 78.66 12.97 67.07
C ALA A 376 79.90 12.11 67.36
N ARG A 377 81.07 12.72 67.08
CA ARG A 377 82.46 12.44 67.53
C ARG A 377 83.25 11.37 66.77
N ASP A 378 84.57 11.41 66.64
CA ASP A 378 85.67 12.40 66.80
C ASP A 378 86.97 11.59 66.57
N ASN A 379 88.06 12.28 66.19
CA ASN A 379 89.49 11.93 66.30
C ASN A 379 90.25 11.08 65.25
N GLY A 380 91.40 11.67 64.89
CA GLY A 380 92.69 11.01 64.64
C GLY A 380 93.02 10.79 63.16
N ASP A 381 93.70 11.70 62.46
CA ASP A 381 95.14 11.98 62.53
C ASP A 381 96.01 10.71 62.41
N THR A 382 96.66 10.52 61.25
CA THR A 382 98.09 10.21 61.14
C THR A 382 98.55 10.06 59.67
N ARG A 383 99.46 10.97 59.30
CA ARG A 383 100.59 10.89 58.34
C ARG A 383 100.38 10.47 56.89
#